data_AF-A0A8T4H669-F1
#
_entry.id   AF-A0A8T4H669-F1
#
_cell.length_a   1.000
_cell.length_b   1.000
_cell.length_c   1.000
_cell.angle_alpha   90.00
_cell.angle_beta   90.00
_cell.angle_gamma   90.00
#
_symmetry.space_group_name_H-M   'P 1'
#
loop_
_entity.id
_entity.type
_entity.pdbx_description
1 polymer ?
#
loop_
_entity_poly.entity_id
_entity_poly.type
_entity_poly.pdbx_seq_one_letter_code
_entity_poly.pdbx_strand_id
1 'polypeptide(L)'
;MNNSVMGSDVVRGLAAVPFVFYLMAELLDTIVDMNKVVYTPLFKNYSGYVAIGLTIITIVCMFFVTLWALSGSITLSIGSAGASSVVVAAIFALYLLAPNTGKEKLLLYLFVGASIATWGSYLSIIPNFTGFGL
;
A
#
# COMPACT_ATOMS: atom_id res chain seq x y z
N MET A 1 11.59 23.63 -4.32
CA MET A 1 11.38 22.27 -3.77
C MET A 1 11.51 21.31 -4.93
N ASN A 2 12.56 20.49 -4.96
CA ASN A 2 12.73 19.51 -6.04
C ASN A 2 11.75 18.37 -5.79
N ASN A 3 10.60 18.42 -6.46
CA ASN A 3 9.52 17.43 -6.36
C ASN A 3 9.81 16.15 -7.17
N SER A 4 11.08 15.81 -7.38
CA SER A 4 11.50 14.65 -8.16
C SER A 4 11.83 13.51 -7.22
N VAL A 5 11.16 12.37 -7.43
CA VAL A 5 11.44 11.11 -6.73
C VAL A 5 12.31 10.27 -7.65
N MET A 6 13.52 9.91 -7.22
CA MET A 6 14.35 8.98 -7.96
C MET A 6 13.94 7.54 -7.63
N GLY A 7 14.20 6.60 -8.54
CA GLY A 7 13.93 5.18 -8.29
C GLY A 7 14.59 4.66 -7.00
N SER A 8 15.77 5.18 -6.66
CA SER A 8 16.46 4.88 -5.40
C SER A 8 15.69 5.30 -4.15
N ASP A 9 14.92 6.39 -4.23
CA ASP A 9 14.12 6.88 -3.09
C ASP A 9 12.89 6.00 -2.87
N VAL A 10 12.32 5.44 -3.95
CA VAL A 10 11.24 4.45 -3.87
C VAL A 10 11.75 3.14 -3.26
N VAL A 11 12.92 2.65 -3.69
CA VAL A 11 13.52 1.42 -3.14
C VAL A 11 13.83 1.58 -1.65
N ARG A 12 14.36 2.74 -1.24
CA ARG A 12 14.57 3.07 0.18
C ARG A 12 13.25 3.15 0.94
N GLY A 13 12.24 3.78 0.35
CA GLY A 13 10.89 3.86 0.93
C GLY A 13 10.28 2.48 1.14
N LEU A 14 10.38 1.58 0.15
CA LEU A 14 9.91 0.19 0.25
C LEU A 14 10.67 -0.58 1.34
N ALA A 15 12.00 -0.47 1.39
CA ALA A 15 12.81 -1.14 2.39
C ALA A 15 12.54 -0.65 3.82
N ALA A 16 12.13 0.61 3.98
CA ALA A 16 11.82 1.21 5.28
C ALA A 16 10.44 0.80 5.83
N VAL A 17 9.57 0.19 5.01
CA VAL A 17 8.29 -0.32 5.49
C VAL A 17 8.52 -1.58 6.34
N PRO A 18 8.01 -1.64 7.59
CA PRO A 18 8.17 -2.82 8.42
C PRO A 18 7.52 -4.07 7.82
N PHE A 19 8.17 -5.22 7.98
CA PHE A 19 7.74 -6.50 7.42
C PHE A 19 6.28 -6.85 7.76
N VAL A 20 5.82 -6.53 8.98
CA VAL A 20 4.43 -6.76 9.40
C VAL A 20 3.42 -6.13 8.43
N PHE A 21 3.69 -4.95 7.85
CA PHE A 21 2.77 -4.35 6.88
C PHE A 21 2.68 -5.14 5.57
N TYR A 22 3.79 -5.67 5.07
CA TYR A 22 3.79 -6.55 3.90
C TYR A 22 3.00 -7.84 4.18
N LEU A 23 3.20 -8.44 5.36
CA LEU A 23 2.47 -9.63 5.76
C LEU A 23 0.96 -9.36 5.91
N MET A 24 0.58 -8.24 6.54
CA MET A 24 -0.82 -7.85 6.70
C MET A 24 -1.48 -7.56 5.35
N ALA A 25 -0.80 -6.87 4.44
CA ALA A 25 -1.31 -6.57 3.11
C ALA A 25 -1.57 -7.86 2.31
N GLU A 26 -0.63 -8.82 2.33
CA GLU A 26 -0.82 -10.12 1.66
C GLU A 26 -1.93 -10.98 2.29
N LEU A 27 -2.03 -10.97 3.63
CA LEU A 27 -3.12 -11.66 4.31
C LEU A 27 -4.48 -11.06 3.93
N LEU A 28 -4.58 -9.73 3.87
CA LEU A 28 -5.79 -9.04 3.45
C LEU A 28 -6.14 -9.38 2.00
N ASP A 29 -5.17 -9.37 1.08
CA ASP A 29 -5.37 -9.70 -0.34
C ASP A 29 -5.76 -11.18 -0.55
N THR A 30 -5.19 -12.09 0.24
CA THR A 30 -5.55 -13.51 0.21
C THR A 30 -7.00 -13.74 0.67
N ILE A 31 -7.47 -12.98 1.66
CA ILE A 31 -8.83 -13.09 2.21
C ILE A 31 -9.84 -12.36 1.31
N VAL A 32 -9.47 -11.18 0.80
CA VAL A 32 -10.34 -10.27 0.06
C VAL A 32 -9.96 -10.30 -1.42
N ASP A 33 -10.52 -11.26 -2.15
CA ASP A 33 -10.43 -11.31 -3.61
C ASP A 33 -11.22 -10.14 -4.21
N MET A 34 -10.53 -9.04 -4.55
CA MET A 34 -11.16 -7.80 -5.04
C MET A 34 -12.05 -8.01 -6.26
N ASN A 35 -11.72 -8.99 -7.11
CA ASN A 35 -12.55 -9.33 -8.25
C ASN A 35 -13.94 -9.83 -7.82
N LYS A 36 -13.97 -10.72 -6.82
CA LYS A 36 -15.22 -11.32 -6.33
C LYS A 36 -15.97 -10.43 -5.34
N VAL A 37 -15.24 -9.74 -4.47
CA VAL A 37 -15.81 -9.00 -3.34
C VAL A 37 -16.24 -7.60 -3.75
N VAL A 38 -15.55 -6.97 -4.69
CA VAL A 38 -15.78 -5.57 -5.06
C VAL A 38 -16.23 -5.44 -6.50
N TYR A 39 -15.42 -5.86 -7.48
CA TYR A 39 -15.72 -5.57 -8.88
C TYR A 39 -16.94 -6.32 -9.41
N THR A 40 -17.00 -7.64 -9.23
CA THR A 40 -18.14 -8.46 -9.69
C THR A 40 -19.50 -7.97 -9.16
N PRO A 41 -19.69 -7.72 -7.85
CA PRO A 41 -20.97 -7.24 -7.34
C PRO A 41 -21.26 -5.79 -7.76
N LEU A 42 -20.26 -4.93 -7.91
CA LEU A 42 -20.47 -3.55 -8.39
C LEU A 42 -21.01 -3.54 -9.82
N PHE A 43 -20.37 -4.27 -10.74
CA PHE A 43 -20.79 -4.32 -12.14
C PHE A 43 -22.05 -5.17 -12.37
N LYS A 44 -22.42 -6.02 -11.41
CA LYS A 44 -23.68 -6.79 -11.46
C LYS A 44 -24.89 -6.00 -10.96
N ASN A 45 -24.73 -5.14 -9.94
CA ASN A 45 -25.85 -4.45 -9.29
C ASN A 45 -26.07 -3.01 -9.76
N TYR A 46 -25.08 -2.39 -10.40
CA TYR A 46 -25.14 -0.98 -10.81
C TYR A 46 -24.92 -0.80 -12.32
N SER A 47 -25.47 0.29 -12.87
CA SER A 47 -25.23 0.67 -14.27
C SER A 47 -23.76 1.04 -14.49
N GLY A 48 -23.27 0.88 -15.72
CA GLY A 48 -21.84 1.05 -16.05
C GLY A 48 -21.22 2.34 -15.52
N TYR A 49 -21.91 3.49 -15.65
CA TYR A 49 -21.41 4.77 -15.16
C TYR A 49 -21.33 4.86 -13.62
N VAL A 50 -22.32 4.31 -12.91
CA VAL A 50 -22.35 4.31 -11.44
C VAL A 50 -21.30 3.33 -10.88
N ALA A 51 -21.15 2.16 -11.51
CA ALA A 51 -20.12 1.18 -11.15
C ALA A 51 -18.70 1.73 -11.35
N ILE A 52 -18.46 2.48 -12.43
CA ILE A 52 -17.18 3.18 -12.66
C ILE A 52 -16.94 4.22 -11.55
N GLY A 53 -17.93 5.05 -11.23
CA GLY A 53 -17.81 6.05 -10.16
C GLY A 53 -17.47 5.43 -8.80
N LEU A 54 -18.18 4.36 -8.42
CA LEU A 54 -17.91 3.62 -7.19
C LEU A 54 -16.51 2.99 -7.19
N THR A 55 -16.07 2.44 -8.33
CA THR A 55 -14.72 1.88 -8.47
C THR A 55 -13.65 2.93 -8.25
N ILE A 56 -13.80 4.13 -8.82
CA ILE A 56 -12.85 5.24 -8.62
C ILE A 56 -12.81 5.63 -7.14
N ILE A 57 -13.96 5.73 -6.48
CA ILE A 57 -14.04 6.04 -5.04
C ILE A 57 -13.31 4.96 -4.23
N THR A 58 -13.51 3.68 -4.53
CA THR A 58 -12.80 2.58 -3.85
C THR A 58 -11.29 2.68 -4.02
N ILE A 59 -10.81 2.97 -5.24
CA ILE A 59 -9.37 3.14 -5.50
C ILE A 59 -8.80 4.29 -4.67
N VAL A 60 -9.48 5.43 -4.66
CA VAL A 60 -9.07 6.62 -3.91
C VAL A 60 -9.06 6.34 -2.40
N CYS A 61 -10.10 5.70 -1.88
CA CYS A 61 -10.17 5.33 -0.47
C CYS A 61 -9.05 4.36 -0.07
N MET A 62 -8.81 3.31 -0.85
CA MET A 62 -7.73 2.36 -0.58
C MET A 62 -6.35 3.01 -0.63
N PHE A 63 -6.14 3.95 -1.54
CA PHE A 63 -4.92 4.76 -1.57
C PHE A 63 -4.73 5.58 -0.29
N PHE A 64 -5.77 6.27 0.19
CA PHE A 64 -5.65 7.05 1.44
C PHE A 64 -5.48 6.17 2.67
N VAL A 65 -6.13 5.00 2.73
CA VAL A 65 -5.98 4.04 3.84
C VAL A 65 -4.55 3.47 3.89
N THR A 66 -4.00 3.08 2.73
CA THR A 66 -2.62 2.58 2.65
C THR A 66 -1.60 3.68 2.97
N LEU A 67 -1.82 4.90 2.46
CA LEU A 67 -0.98 6.05 2.77
C LEU A 67 -0.99 6.38 4.27
N TRP A 68 -2.17 6.31 4.89
CA TRP A 68 -2.34 6.49 6.34
C TRP A 68 -1.60 5.40 7.14
N ALA A 69 -1.78 4.14 6.77
CA ALA A 69 -1.14 3.00 7.43
C ALA A 69 0.40 3.09 7.36
N LEU A 70 0.95 3.50 6.22
CA LEU A 70 2.39 3.65 6.03
C LEU A 70 2.96 4.91 6.70
N SER A 71 2.18 5.99 6.77
CA SER A 71 2.60 7.23 7.43
C SER A 71 2.59 7.11 8.97
N GLY A 72 1.91 6.11 9.54
CA GLY A 72 1.83 5.90 10.99
C GLY A 72 1.20 7.06 11.77
N SER A 73 0.54 8.00 11.09
CA SER A 73 0.01 9.24 11.66
C SER A 73 -1.49 9.31 11.51
N ILE A 74 -2.21 9.54 12.61
CA ILE A 74 -3.67 9.79 12.63
C ILE A 74 -4.01 11.03 11.78
N THR A 75 -3.09 11.99 11.69
CA THR A 75 -3.18 13.20 10.87
C THR A 75 -2.35 13.03 9.59
N LEU A 76 -3.06 12.83 8.48
CA LEU A 76 -2.52 12.83 7.13
C LEU A 76 -2.26 14.28 6.71
N SER A 77 -1.08 14.83 7.06
CA SER A 77 -0.68 16.14 6.55
C SER A 77 -0.06 15.97 5.17
N ILE A 78 -0.78 16.42 4.13
CA ILE A 78 -0.35 16.38 2.72
C ILE A 78 1.00 17.11 2.52
N GLY A 79 1.39 17.99 3.44
CA GLY A 79 2.69 18.68 3.44
C GLY A 79 3.83 17.96 4.17
N SER A 80 3.55 16.90 4.95
CA SER A 80 4.58 16.13 5.69
C SER A 80 4.83 14.72 5.16
N ALA A 81 3.94 14.20 4.30
CA ALA A 81 4.16 12.93 3.62
C ALA A 81 5.27 13.10 2.57
N GLY A 82 6.41 12.43 2.77
CA GLY A 82 7.49 12.41 1.80
C GLY A 82 7.01 11.89 0.45
N ALA A 83 7.51 12.46 -0.65
CA ALA A 83 7.12 12.06 -2.00
C ALA A 83 7.36 10.56 -2.27
N SER A 84 8.36 9.96 -1.62
CA SER A 84 8.59 8.51 -1.63
C SER A 84 7.47 7.72 -0.95
N SER A 85 6.97 8.17 0.20
CA SER A 85 5.86 7.51 0.93
C SER A 85 4.56 7.50 0.11
N VAL A 86 4.29 8.57 -0.63
CA VAL A 86 3.15 8.67 -1.55
C VAL A 86 3.25 7.62 -2.66
N VAL A 87 4.43 7.48 -3.27
CA VAL A 87 4.67 6.49 -4.34
C VAL A 87 4.58 5.07 -3.79
N VAL A 88 5.15 4.80 -2.61
CA VAL A 88 5.08 3.48 -1.97
C VAL A 88 3.64 3.12 -1.61
N ALA A 89 2.86 4.06 -1.07
CA ALA A 89 1.44 3.85 -0.81
C ALA A 89 0.64 3.55 -2.08
N ALA A 90 0.95 4.23 -3.19
CA ALA A 90 0.33 3.94 -4.49
C ALA A 90 0.63 2.51 -4.95
N ILE A 91 1.86 2.02 -4.77
CA ILE A 91 2.25 0.63 -5.12
C ILE A 91 1.44 -0.37 -4.28
N PHE A 92 1.35 -0.16 -2.95
CA PHE A 92 0.56 -1.02 -2.07
C PHE A 92 -0.93 -0.99 -2.40
N ALA A 93 -1.49 0.19 -2.66
CA ALA A 93 -2.89 0.35 -3.03
C ALA A 93 -3.22 -0.37 -4.34
N LEU A 94 -2.38 -0.18 -5.37
CA LEU A 94 -2.55 -0.86 -6.66
C LEU A 94 -2.45 -2.38 -6.52
N TYR A 95 -1.55 -2.86 -5.67
CA TYR A 95 -1.42 -4.29 -5.39
C TYR A 95 -2.69 -4.86 -4.75
N LEU A 96 -3.17 -4.23 -3.67
CA LEU A 96 -4.37 -4.68 -2.95
C LEU A 96 -5.65 -4.58 -3.80
N LEU A 97 -5.65 -3.75 -4.82
CA LEU A 97 -6.78 -3.59 -5.75
C LEU A 97 -6.65 -4.50 -6.98
N ALA A 98 -5.49 -5.11 -7.20
CA ALA A 98 -5.28 -5.94 -8.38
C ALA A 98 -6.14 -7.21 -8.30
N PRO A 99 -6.79 -7.61 -9.41
CA PRO A 99 -7.65 -8.78 -9.42
C PRO A 99 -6.84 -10.08 -9.37
N ASN A 100 -7.32 -11.05 -8.57
CA ASN A 100 -6.73 -12.39 -8.42
C ASN A 100 -5.31 -12.44 -7.82
N THR A 101 -4.85 -11.40 -7.12
CA THR A 101 -3.47 -11.31 -6.63
C THR A 101 -3.20 -12.17 -5.39
N GLY A 102 -4.24 -12.57 -4.64
CA GLY A 102 -4.14 -13.32 -3.37
C GLY A 102 -3.59 -14.76 -3.46
N LYS A 103 -3.00 -15.16 -4.59
CA LYS A 103 -2.28 -16.43 -4.78
C LYS A 103 -0.77 -16.25 -4.85
N GLU A 104 -0.30 -15.09 -5.29
CA GLU A 104 1.11 -14.82 -5.49
C GLU A 104 1.60 -13.88 -4.39
N LYS A 105 2.76 -14.16 -3.81
CA LYS A 105 3.30 -13.39 -2.67
C LYS A 105 4.21 -12.25 -3.13
N LEU A 106 3.75 -11.47 -4.09
CA LEU A 106 4.58 -10.47 -4.80
C LEU A 106 5.01 -9.33 -3.89
N LEU A 107 4.18 -8.89 -2.94
CA LEU A 107 4.59 -7.86 -1.97
C LEU A 107 5.70 -8.39 -1.06
N LEU A 108 5.66 -9.67 -0.68
CA LEU A 108 6.73 -10.29 0.10
C LEU A 108 8.04 -10.40 -0.70
N TYR A 109 7.96 -10.72 -2.00
CA TYR A 109 9.15 -10.69 -2.86
C TYR A 109 9.71 -9.28 -3.04
N LEU A 110 8.84 -8.27 -3.12
CA LEU A 110 9.23 -6.87 -3.20
C LEU A 110 9.97 -6.42 -1.93
N PHE A 111 9.50 -6.84 -0.75
CA PHE A 111 10.20 -6.59 0.52
C PHE A 111 11.61 -7.21 0.53
N VAL A 112 11.75 -8.47 0.12
CA VAL A 112 13.05 -9.15 0.06
C VAL A 112 13.98 -8.43 -0.93
N GLY A 113 13.48 -8.08 -2.11
CA GLY A 113 14.25 -7.34 -3.12
C GLY A 113 14.71 -5.97 -2.65
N ALA A 114 13.83 -5.19 -2.00
CA ALA A 114 14.16 -3.87 -1.45
C ALA A 114 15.16 -3.98 -0.29
N SER A 115 15.01 -4.99 0.56
CA SER A 115 15.93 -5.26 1.67
C SER A 115 17.32 -5.62 1.16
N ILE A 116 17.42 -6.47 0.13
CA ILE A 116 18.70 -6.82 -0.50
C ILE A 116 19.32 -5.58 -1.18
N ALA A 117 18.53 -4.82 -1.94
CA ALA A 117 19.02 -3.61 -2.64
C ALA A 117 19.54 -2.53 -1.67
N THR A 118 19.03 -2.49 -0.44
CA THR A 118 19.49 -1.56 0.62
C THR A 118 20.45 -2.20 1.61
N TRP A 119 20.93 -3.42 1.34
CA TRP A 119 21.86 -4.15 2.21
C TRP A 119 21.33 -4.32 3.64
N GLY A 120 20.01 -4.38 3.81
CA GLY A 120 19.35 -4.50 5.12
C GLY A 120 19.41 -3.25 5.99
N SER A 121 19.86 -2.10 5.46
CA SER A 121 20.03 -0.86 6.24
C SER A 121 18.75 -0.35 6.91
N TYR A 122 17.58 -0.75 6.40
CA TYR A 122 16.27 -0.33 6.88
C TYR A 122 15.39 -1.50 7.34
N LEU A 123 15.98 -2.70 7.51
CA LEU A 123 15.23 -3.90 7.85
C LEU A 123 14.57 -3.73 9.22
N SER A 124 13.25 -3.60 9.22
CA SER A 124 12.42 -3.57 10.42
C SER A 124 11.35 -4.64 10.31
N ILE A 125 11.24 -5.49 11.34
CA ILE A 125 10.22 -6.54 11.35
C ILE A 125 8.90 -5.99 11.88
N ILE A 126 8.95 -5.32 13.04
CA ILE A 126 7.79 -4.76 13.73
C ILE A 126 7.98 -3.23 13.78
N PRO A 127 6.95 -2.43 13.45
CA PRO A 127 7.01 -0.99 13.65
C PRO A 127 7.28 -0.67 15.12
N ASN A 128 8.23 0.23 15.37
CA ASN A 128 8.35 0.85 16.69
C ASN A 128 7.16 1.80 16.86
N PHE A 129 6.12 1.37 17.58
CA PHE A 129 5.00 2.22 17.95
C PHE A 129 5.48 3.27 18.96
N THR A 130 6.01 4.40 18.49
CA THR A 130 6.35 5.54 19.35
C THR A 130 5.13 6.29 19.89
N GLY A 131 3.91 5.78 19.65
CA GLY A 131 2.64 6.36 20.11
C GLY A 131 2.07 5.78 21.41
N PHE A 132 2.65 4.69 21.93
CA PHE A 132 2.33 4.17 23.27
C PHE A 132 3.55 4.35 24.17
N GLY A 133 3.88 5.62 24.47
CA GLY A 133 4.70 5.92 25.62
C GLY A 133 3.92 5.59 26.89
N LEU A 134 4.19 4.42 27.47
CA LEU A 134 4.16 4.25 28.92
C LEU A 134 5.59 4.49 29.44
#